data_AF-A0A3C1YKH3-F1
#
_entry.id   AF-A0A3C1YKH3-F1
#
_cell.length_a   1.000
_cell.length_b   1.000
_cell.length_c   1.000
_cell.angle_alpha   90.00
_cell.angle_beta   90.00
_cell.angle_gamma   90.00
#
_symmetry.space_group_name_H-M   'P 1'
#
loop_
_entity.id
_entity.type
_entity.pdbx_description
1 polymer ?
#
loop_
_entity_poly.entity_id
_entity_poly.type
_entity_poly.pdbx_seq_one_letter_code
_entity_poly.pdbx_strand_id
1 'polypeptide(L)'
;MSDDKKKYRFPNPVGFAFRVLFLVFLVFIFVTLVQDYIKSTNSKFKKKEYAEDTSFYDSSYYERRFGVVRTYLYLDEIPDDESKVFGKYWEIVHAYEHYIAVKDFSAAAKAGVENARARAEEEKDALLEIYNNPKFEENKVMLQELVDKL
;
A
#
# COMPACT_ATOMS: atom_id res chain seq x y z
N MET A 1 -46.30 42.15 49.73
CA MET A 1 -47.01 41.58 48.56
C MET A 1 -46.67 42.46 47.37
N SER A 2 -45.67 42.05 46.61
CA SER A 2 -45.78 41.38 45.30
C SER A 2 -46.17 42.36 44.20
N ASP A 3 -45.24 42.61 43.27
CA ASP A 3 -45.47 42.27 41.86
C ASP A 3 -44.28 42.69 40.99
N ASP A 4 -43.24 41.85 40.95
CA ASP A 4 -42.24 41.86 39.88
C ASP A 4 -42.86 41.28 38.60
N LYS A 5 -43.52 42.13 37.82
CA LYS A 5 -43.97 41.78 36.47
C LYS A 5 -42.76 41.76 35.52
N LYS A 6 -42.16 40.58 35.35
CA LYS A 6 -41.20 40.29 34.28
C LYS A 6 -41.84 40.61 32.92
N LYS A 7 -41.47 41.75 32.33
CA LYS A 7 -41.79 42.09 30.93
C LYS A 7 -41.05 41.12 30.01
N TYR A 8 -41.74 40.06 29.56
CA TYR A 8 -41.29 39.29 28.41
C TYR A 8 -41.37 40.19 27.17
N ARG A 9 -40.22 40.77 26.77
CA ARG A 9 -40.10 41.40 25.46
C ARG A 9 -40.08 40.27 24.43
N PHE A 10 -41.13 40.17 23.61
CA PHE A 10 -41.09 39.31 22.43
C PHE A 10 -39.82 39.64 21.63
N PRO A 11 -38.99 38.65 21.28
CA PRO A 11 -37.82 38.90 20.47
C PRO A 11 -38.26 39.49 19.13
N ASN A 12 -37.55 40.51 18.64
CA ASN A 12 -37.80 41.10 17.32
C ASN A 12 -37.88 39.95 16.29
N PRO A 13 -39.01 39.76 15.59
CA PRO A 13 -39.23 38.60 14.73
C PRO A 13 -38.17 38.51 13.62
N VAL A 14 -37.67 39.66 13.15
CA VAL A 14 -36.58 39.74 12.17
C VAL A 14 -35.27 39.24 12.79
N GLY A 15 -34.93 39.68 14.00
CA GLY A 15 -33.73 39.23 14.70
C GLY A 15 -33.77 37.75 15.10
N PHE A 16 -34.98 37.22 15.38
CA PHE A 16 -35.18 35.80 15.61
C PHE A 16 -34.95 34.97 14.34
N ALA A 17 -35.51 35.40 13.21
CA ALA A 17 -35.32 34.74 11.91
C ALA A 17 -33.84 34.71 11.49
N PHE A 18 -33.11 35.81 11.65
CA PHE A 18 -31.67 35.86 11.36
C PHE A 18 -30.85 34.90 12.23
N ARG A 19 -31.19 34.76 13.52
CA ARG A 19 -30.51 33.81 14.41
C ARG A 19 -30.77 32.37 13.99
N VAL A 20 -31.99 32.05 13.57
CA VAL A 20 -32.34 30.71 13.07
C VAL A 20 -31.56 30.41 11.78
N LEU A 21 -31.53 31.33 10.82
CA LEU A 21 -30.77 31.16 9.57
C LEU A 21 -29.28 31.02 9.83
N PHE A 22 -28.71 31.82 10.73
CA PHE A 22 -27.31 31.73 11.12
C PHE A 22 -26.99 30.37 11.78
N LEU A 23 -27.89 29.87 12.63
CA LEU A 23 -27.72 28.57 13.28
C LEU A 23 -27.79 27.42 12.27
N VAL A 24 -28.70 27.48 11.30
CA VAL A 24 -28.77 26.51 10.19
C VAL A 24 -27.49 26.55 9.35
N PHE A 25 -26.96 27.74 9.06
CA PHE A 25 -25.69 27.89 8.35
C PHE A 25 -24.51 27.30 9.12
N LEU A 26 -24.43 27.52 10.43
CA LEU A 26 -23.40 26.91 11.28
C LEU A 26 -23.51 25.39 11.33
N VAL A 27 -24.73 24.84 11.42
CA VAL A 27 -24.96 23.40 11.37
C VAL A 27 -24.52 22.84 10.02
N PHE A 28 -24.77 23.53 8.92
CA PHE A 28 -24.31 23.12 7.60
C PHE A 28 -22.78 23.05 7.52
N ILE A 29 -22.08 24.09 7.97
CA ILE A 29 -20.60 24.10 8.04
C ILE A 29 -20.10 22.95 8.91
N PHE A 30 -20.73 22.73 10.07
CA PHE A 30 -20.33 21.66 10.98
C PHE A 30 -20.50 20.28 10.34
N VAL A 31 -21.62 20.03 9.64
CA VAL A 31 -21.84 18.78 8.92
C VAL A 31 -20.80 18.59 7.81
N THR A 32 -20.45 19.64 7.05
CA THR A 32 -19.40 19.53 6.02
C THR A 32 -18.02 19.21 6.61
N LEU A 33 -17.66 19.87 7.72
CA LEU A 33 -16.39 19.60 8.42
C LEU A 33 -16.34 18.19 9.01
N VAL A 34 -17.46 17.70 9.55
CA VAL A 34 -17.56 16.33 10.07
C VAL A 34 -17.47 15.32 8.93
N GLN A 35 -18.11 15.56 7.78
CA GLN A 35 -17.98 14.69 6.61
C GLN A 35 -16.53 14.65 6.08
N ASP A 36 -15.84 15.78 6.03
CA ASP A 36 -14.44 15.84 5.61
C ASP A 36 -13.51 15.19 6.65
N TYR A 37 -13.79 15.35 7.94
CA TYR A 37 -13.08 14.66 9.00
C TYR A 37 -13.30 13.14 8.95
N ILE A 38 -14.53 12.68 8.73
CA ILE A 38 -14.84 11.24 8.56
C ILE A 38 -14.15 10.70 7.30
N LYS A 39 -14.15 11.43 6.18
CA LYS A 39 -13.39 11.05 4.97
C LYS A 39 -11.88 10.98 5.24
N SER A 40 -11.33 11.96 5.97
CA SER A 40 -9.91 11.99 6.37
C SER A 40 -9.54 10.87 7.34
N THR A 41 -10.45 10.52 8.25
CA THR A 41 -10.25 9.45 9.24
C THR A 41 -10.42 8.10 8.59
N ASN A 42 -11.39 7.92 7.69
CA ASN A 42 -11.54 6.72 6.86
C ASN A 42 -10.38 6.57 5.87
N SER A 43 -9.79 7.65 5.35
CA SER A 43 -8.56 7.54 4.54
C SER A 43 -7.34 7.15 5.37
N LYS A 44 -7.28 7.59 6.64
CA LYS A 44 -6.25 7.15 7.60
C LYS A 44 -6.45 5.70 8.08
N PHE A 45 -7.69 5.25 8.25
CA PHE A 45 -8.00 3.86 8.60
C PHE A 45 -7.81 2.92 7.40
N LYS A 46 -8.23 3.33 6.19
CA LYS A 46 -7.86 2.64 4.95
C LYS A 46 -6.34 2.59 4.79
N LYS A 47 -5.63 3.69 5.06
CA LYS A 47 -4.15 3.69 5.07
C LYS A 47 -3.52 2.73 6.07
N LYS A 48 -4.24 2.34 7.13
CA LYS A 48 -3.76 1.36 8.10
C LYS A 48 -3.96 -0.08 7.61
N GLU A 49 -5.02 -0.34 6.85
CA GLU A 49 -5.20 -1.59 6.09
C GLU A 49 -4.17 -1.68 4.94
N TYR A 50 -3.92 -0.58 4.21
CA TYR A 50 -2.85 -0.49 3.21
C TYR A 50 -1.43 -0.45 3.82
N ALA A 51 -1.27 -0.32 5.14
CA ALA A 51 0.05 -0.41 5.77
C ALA A 51 0.47 -1.86 6.03
N GLU A 52 -0.47 -2.80 5.99
CA GLU A 52 -0.17 -4.24 5.91
C GLU A 52 0.12 -4.68 4.46
N ASP A 53 -0.25 -3.86 3.48
CA ASP A 53 0.05 -4.06 2.05
C ASP A 53 1.14 -3.08 1.62
N THR A 54 2.40 -3.41 1.92
CA THR A 54 3.63 -2.58 1.86
C THR A 54 3.95 -1.90 0.51
N SER A 55 3.07 -2.04 -0.48
CA SER A 55 3.16 -1.57 -1.87
C SER A 55 3.67 -0.14 -2.08
N PHE A 56 3.20 0.87 -1.35
CA PHE A 56 3.52 2.26 -1.72
C PHE A 56 4.93 2.71 -1.32
N TYR A 57 5.40 2.30 -0.13
CA TYR A 57 6.78 2.59 0.30
C TYR A 57 7.78 1.61 -0.31
N ASP A 58 7.38 0.36 -0.56
CA ASP A 58 8.21 -0.60 -1.28
C ASP A 58 8.38 -0.20 -2.75
N SER A 59 7.34 0.24 -3.46
CA SER A 59 7.43 0.66 -4.86
C SER A 59 8.60 1.65 -5.10
N SER A 60 8.70 2.72 -4.31
CA SER A 60 9.74 3.74 -4.49
C SER A 60 11.15 3.28 -4.08
N TYR A 61 11.27 2.38 -3.10
CA TYR A 61 12.56 1.83 -2.67
C TYR A 61 13.09 0.79 -3.66
N TYR A 62 12.19 -0.07 -4.17
CA TYR A 62 12.53 -1.14 -5.09
C TYR A 62 12.65 -0.68 -6.54
N GLU A 63 11.93 0.35 -6.99
CA GLU A 63 12.15 0.99 -8.30
C GLU A 63 13.61 1.43 -8.50
N ARG A 64 14.28 1.88 -7.43
CA ARG A 64 15.69 2.29 -7.50
C ARG A 64 16.66 1.11 -7.57
N ARG A 65 16.33 -0.03 -6.94
CA ARG A 65 17.24 -1.18 -6.82
C ARG A 65 16.99 -2.26 -7.88
N PHE A 66 15.75 -2.39 -8.33
CA PHE A 66 15.25 -3.39 -9.28
C PHE A 66 14.59 -2.75 -10.51
N GLY A 67 14.89 -1.48 -10.81
CA GLY A 67 14.38 -0.79 -12.00
C GLY A 67 14.70 -1.54 -13.31
N VAL A 68 15.83 -2.25 -13.37
CA VAL A 68 16.19 -3.11 -14.50
C VAL A 68 15.18 -4.24 -14.71
N VAL A 69 14.67 -4.83 -13.61
CA VAL A 69 13.65 -5.89 -13.65
C VAL A 69 12.33 -5.32 -14.17
N ARG A 70 11.96 -4.11 -13.75
CA ARG A 70 10.76 -3.43 -14.26
C ARG A 70 10.83 -3.15 -15.76
N THR A 71 11.96 -2.66 -16.27
CA THR A 71 12.18 -2.44 -17.70
C THR A 71 12.12 -3.75 -18.49
N TYR A 72 12.69 -4.83 -17.95
CA TYR A 72 12.66 -6.16 -18.58
C TYR A 72 11.23 -6.72 -18.69
N LEU A 73 10.32 -6.30 -17.81
CA LEU A 73 8.94 -6.78 -17.70
C LEU A 73 7.91 -5.94 -18.49
N TYR A 74 8.32 -4.91 -19.23
CA TYR A 74 7.42 -4.02 -20.00
C TYR A 74 6.24 -3.45 -19.20
N LEU A 75 6.44 -3.20 -17.90
CA LEU A 75 5.38 -2.78 -16.98
C LEU A 75 4.93 -1.32 -17.17
N ASP A 76 5.63 -0.54 -17.99
CA ASP A 76 5.27 0.86 -18.27
C ASP A 76 4.03 1.00 -19.18
N GLU A 77 3.56 -0.10 -19.80
CA GLU A 77 2.47 -0.08 -20.79
C GLU A 77 1.15 -0.72 -20.31
N ILE A 78 1.07 -1.20 -19.06
CA ILE A 78 -0.09 -1.99 -18.59
C ILE A 78 -1.05 -1.13 -17.75
N PRO A 79 -2.34 -1.00 -18.13
CA PRO A 79 -3.28 -0.08 -17.51
C PRO A 79 -3.83 -0.58 -16.16
N ASP A 80 -3.73 0.27 -15.13
CA ASP A 80 -4.60 0.54 -13.95
C ASP A 80 -5.31 -0.60 -13.17
N ASP A 81 -5.06 -1.89 -13.39
CA ASP A 81 -5.35 -2.92 -12.38
C ASP A 81 -4.12 -3.11 -11.48
N GLU A 82 -3.80 -2.04 -10.74
CA GLU A 82 -2.57 -1.86 -9.97
C GLU A 82 -2.24 -3.09 -9.09
N SER A 83 -3.25 -3.73 -8.49
CA SER A 83 -3.05 -4.86 -7.57
C SER A 83 -2.50 -6.14 -8.22
N LYS A 84 -2.96 -6.47 -9.44
CA LYS A 84 -2.53 -7.69 -10.15
C LYS A 84 -1.23 -7.47 -10.90
N VAL A 85 -1.06 -6.30 -11.51
CA VAL A 85 0.18 -5.94 -12.21
C VAL A 85 1.34 -5.85 -11.22
N PHE A 86 1.10 -5.23 -10.06
CA PHE A 86 2.08 -5.15 -8.99
C PHE A 86 2.34 -6.53 -8.37
N GLY A 87 1.31 -7.34 -8.12
CA GLY A 87 1.50 -8.72 -7.65
C GLY A 87 2.37 -9.57 -8.60
N LYS A 88 2.13 -9.47 -9.91
CA LYS A 88 2.94 -10.13 -10.95
C LYS A 88 4.40 -9.67 -10.90
N TYR A 89 4.62 -8.36 -10.81
CA TYR A 89 5.96 -7.78 -10.67
C TYR A 89 6.69 -8.31 -9.43
N TRP A 90 6.02 -8.34 -8.28
CA TRP A 90 6.62 -8.74 -7.01
C TRP A 90 7.00 -10.21 -6.93
N GLU A 91 6.20 -11.08 -7.53
CA GLU A 91 6.56 -12.50 -7.62
C GLU A 91 7.90 -12.69 -8.35
N ILE A 92 8.12 -11.96 -9.46
CA ILE A 92 9.39 -12.02 -10.20
C ILE A 92 10.52 -11.37 -9.40
N VAL A 93 10.28 -10.25 -8.74
CA VAL A 93 11.30 -9.59 -7.90
C VAL A 93 11.78 -10.52 -6.79
N HIS A 94 10.87 -11.17 -6.07
CA HIS A 94 11.24 -12.11 -5.01
C HIS A 94 11.98 -13.34 -5.55
N ALA A 95 11.54 -13.92 -6.66
CA ALA A 95 12.28 -15.00 -7.31
C ALA A 95 13.69 -14.56 -7.72
N TYR A 96 13.85 -13.33 -8.22
CA TYR A 96 15.14 -12.77 -8.58
C TYR A 96 16.04 -12.54 -7.36
N GLU A 97 15.49 -12.11 -6.22
CA GLU A 97 16.23 -11.98 -4.96
C GLU A 97 16.81 -13.31 -4.51
N HIS A 98 16.01 -14.40 -4.54
CA HIS A 98 16.50 -15.74 -4.24
C HIS A 98 17.60 -16.17 -5.21
N TYR A 99 17.44 -15.94 -6.52
CA TYR A 99 18.49 -16.24 -7.51
C TYR A 99 19.82 -15.51 -7.20
N ILE A 100 19.78 -14.22 -6.86
CA ILE A 100 20.98 -13.46 -6.47
C ILE A 100 21.58 -14.02 -5.18
N ALA A 101 20.74 -14.32 -4.18
CA ALA A 101 21.18 -14.91 -2.92
C ALA A 101 21.88 -16.26 -3.14
N VAL A 102 21.33 -17.14 -3.99
CA VAL A 102 21.99 -18.41 -4.34
C VAL A 102 23.37 -18.16 -4.93
N LYS A 103 23.52 -17.19 -5.83
CA LYS A 103 24.82 -16.87 -6.44
C LYS A 103 25.83 -16.32 -5.44
N ASP A 104 25.41 -15.40 -4.59
CA ASP A 104 26.26 -14.77 -3.59
C ASP A 104 26.70 -15.79 -2.53
N PHE A 105 25.76 -16.60 -2.01
CA PHE A 105 26.09 -17.65 -1.05
C PHE A 105 26.90 -18.79 -1.67
N SER A 106 26.67 -19.13 -2.95
CA SER A 106 27.50 -20.09 -3.68
C SER A 106 28.93 -19.58 -3.86
N ALA A 107 29.12 -18.28 -4.13
CA ALA A 107 30.44 -17.67 -4.19
C ALA A 107 31.11 -17.63 -2.80
N ALA A 108 30.36 -17.26 -1.76
CA ALA A 108 30.85 -17.27 -0.38
C ALA A 108 31.24 -18.69 0.10
N ALA A 109 30.48 -19.72 -0.30
CA ALA A 109 30.80 -21.11 -0.03
C ALA A 109 32.12 -21.52 -0.71
N LYS A 110 32.35 -21.09 -1.96
CA LYS A 110 33.64 -21.30 -2.65
C LYS A 110 34.80 -20.58 -1.95
N ALA A 111 34.53 -19.46 -1.29
CA ALA A 111 35.50 -18.72 -0.49
C ALA A 111 35.71 -19.30 0.94
N GLY A 112 35.01 -20.39 1.29
CA GLY A 112 35.17 -21.06 2.59
C GLY A 112 34.37 -20.42 3.73
N VAL A 113 33.38 -19.58 3.43
CA VAL A 113 32.49 -19.01 4.45
C VAL A 113 31.60 -20.11 5.04
N GLU A 114 31.62 -20.21 6.37
CA GLU A 114 30.85 -21.19 7.11
C GLU A 114 29.34 -20.99 6.89
N ASN A 115 28.58 -22.08 6.79
CA ASN A 115 27.13 -22.12 6.51
C ASN A 115 26.67 -21.56 5.16
N ALA A 116 27.54 -20.91 4.37
CA ALA A 116 27.16 -20.33 3.08
C ALA A 116 26.61 -21.38 2.09
N ARG A 117 27.14 -22.60 2.10
CA ARG A 117 26.62 -23.69 1.26
C ARG A 117 25.18 -24.07 1.64
N ALA A 118 24.88 -24.18 2.93
CA ALA A 118 23.54 -24.52 3.39
C ALA A 118 22.54 -23.41 3.03
N ARG A 119 22.95 -22.14 3.16
CA ARG A 119 22.14 -20.98 2.73
C ARG A 119 21.91 -20.97 1.22
N ALA A 120 22.91 -21.29 0.41
CA ALA A 120 22.74 -21.37 -1.04
C ALA A 120 21.68 -22.42 -1.44
N GLU A 121 21.63 -23.58 -0.78
CA GLU A 121 20.60 -24.59 -1.04
C GLU A 121 19.22 -24.15 -0.52
N GLU A 122 19.13 -23.50 0.64
CA GLU A 122 17.86 -22.95 1.18
C GLU A 122 17.22 -21.95 0.21
N GLU A 123 18.01 -20.99 -0.30
CA GLU A 123 17.56 -19.98 -1.26
C GLU A 123 17.18 -20.60 -2.60
N LYS A 124 17.86 -21.67 -2.99
CA LYS A 124 17.57 -22.42 -4.22
C LYS A 124 16.24 -23.16 -4.10
N ASP A 125 16.00 -23.82 -2.98
CA ASP A 125 14.74 -24.52 -2.71
C ASP A 125 13.57 -23.53 -2.67
N ALA A 126 13.76 -22.35 -2.09
CA ALA A 126 12.76 -21.26 -2.11
C ALA A 126 12.44 -20.79 -3.54
N LEU A 127 13.46 -20.59 -4.38
CA LEU A 127 13.24 -20.25 -5.80
C LEU A 127 12.48 -21.36 -6.55
N LEU A 128 12.82 -22.64 -6.29
CA LEU A 128 12.14 -23.78 -6.89
C LEU A 128 10.68 -23.89 -6.40
N GLU A 129 10.38 -23.52 -5.16
CA GLU A 129 9.02 -23.48 -4.64
C GLU A 129 8.16 -22.47 -5.40
N ILE A 130 8.68 -21.26 -5.63
CA ILE A 130 8.00 -20.21 -6.42
C ILE A 130 7.79 -20.70 -7.87
N TYR A 131 8.82 -21.30 -8.48
CA TYR A 131 8.73 -21.84 -9.84
C TYR A 131 7.69 -22.97 -9.96
N ASN A 132 7.62 -23.88 -8.99
CA ASN A 132 6.70 -25.01 -9.02
C ASN A 132 5.25 -24.59 -8.73
N ASN A 133 5.04 -23.52 -7.97
CA ASN A 133 3.72 -23.02 -7.58
C ASN A 133 3.59 -21.51 -7.82
N PRO A 134 3.67 -21.04 -9.07
CA PRO A 134 3.55 -19.62 -9.36
C PRO A 134 2.13 -19.14 -9.07
N LYS A 135 2.02 -18.03 -8.35
CA LYS A 135 0.78 -17.29 -8.11
C LYS A 135 0.24 -16.70 -9.41
N PHE A 136 1.12 -16.35 -10.35
CA PHE A 136 0.75 -15.84 -11.66
C PHE A 136 1.34 -16.72 -12.77
N GLU A 137 0.48 -17.43 -13.49
CA GLU A 137 0.89 -18.36 -14.56
C GLU A 137 1.72 -17.68 -15.66
N GLU A 138 1.49 -16.39 -15.92
CA GLU A 138 2.23 -15.61 -16.91
C GLU A 138 3.72 -15.43 -16.57
N ASN A 139 4.08 -15.59 -15.30
CA ASN A 139 5.46 -15.48 -14.83
C ASN A 139 6.29 -16.76 -15.07
N LYS A 140 5.67 -17.88 -15.46
CA LYS A 140 6.35 -19.18 -15.62
C LYS A 140 7.59 -19.13 -16.52
N VAL A 141 7.52 -18.39 -17.64
CA VAL A 141 8.65 -18.29 -18.58
C VAL A 141 9.87 -17.63 -17.91
N MET A 142 9.63 -16.56 -17.14
CA MET A 142 10.72 -15.85 -16.47
C MET A 142 11.24 -16.61 -15.26
N LEU A 143 10.36 -17.25 -14.50
CA LEU A 143 10.76 -18.14 -13.40
C LEU A 143 11.61 -19.31 -13.93
N GLN A 144 11.23 -19.89 -15.07
CA GLN A 144 12.04 -20.89 -15.77
C GLN A 144 13.43 -20.33 -16.13
N GLU A 145 13.51 -19.13 -16.71
CA GLU A 145 14.79 -18.51 -17.04
C GLU A 145 15.69 -18.28 -15.83
N LEU A 146 15.12 -18.01 -14.64
CA LEU A 146 15.89 -17.85 -13.41
C LEU A 146 16.41 -19.21 -12.91
N VAL A 147 15.56 -20.24 -12.93
CA VAL A 147 15.94 -21.60 -12.54
C VAL A 147 17.01 -22.18 -13.47
N ASP A 148 16.89 -21.94 -14.78
CA ASP A 148 17.87 -22.40 -15.79
C ASP A 148 19.25 -21.73 -15.64
N LYS A 149 19.33 -20.59 -14.94
CA LYS A 149 20.57 -19.83 -14.70
C LYS A 149 21.30 -20.20 -13.41
N LEU A 150 20.72 -21.06 -12.57
CA LEU A 150 21.36 -21.58 -11.35
C LEU A 150 22.55 -22.49 -11.68
#